data_AF-A0A951K7T8-F1
#
_entry.id   AF-A0A951K7T8-F1
#
_cell.length_a   1.000
_cell.length_b   1.000
_cell.length_c   1.000
_cell.angle_alpha   90.00
_cell.angle_beta   90.00
_cell.angle_gamma   90.00
#
_symmetry.space_group_name_H-M   'P 1'
#
loop_
_entity.id
_entity.type
_entity.pdbx_description
1 polymer ?
#
loop_
_entity_poly.entity_id
_entity_poly.type
_entity_poly.pdbx_seq_one_letter_code
_entity_poly.pdbx_strand_id
1 'polypeptide(L)'
;MRPIPQSLQIVAWLFIVGGIFAAINMVVSLLAGRININLGVLTVFIGQGLLRLNPHSLTWAMVSIWLGLVLTPFTAVMFLFNPGDVKIFGLNAGQAPPGLGFVLSVAAFALIFWQYRVLTSHQIRQLLV
;
A
#
# COMPACT_ATOMS: atom_id res chain seq x y z
N MET A 1 -0.51 16.92 24.25
CA MET A 1 -0.39 16.08 23.03
C MET A 1 -0.84 16.91 21.85
N ARG A 2 0.00 17.12 20.82
CA ARG A 2 -0.44 17.85 19.62
C ARG A 2 -1.49 16.99 18.90
N PRO A 3 -2.64 17.53 18.48
CA PRO A 3 -3.65 16.75 17.77
C PRO A 3 -3.07 16.25 16.46
N ILE A 4 -3.18 14.94 16.20
CA ILE A 4 -2.76 14.34 14.95
C ILE A 4 -3.75 14.81 13.86
N PRO A 5 -3.28 15.36 12.72
CA PRO A 5 -4.16 15.71 11.62
C PRO A 5 -4.94 14.47 11.14
N GLN A 6 -6.25 14.62 10.93
CA GLN A 6 -7.11 13.50 10.50
C GLN A 6 -6.61 12.86 9.20
N SER A 7 -6.07 13.65 8.28
CA SER A 7 -5.47 13.15 7.03
C SER A 7 -4.29 12.20 7.27
N LEU A 8 -3.41 12.53 8.21
CA LEU A 8 -2.29 11.66 8.59
C LEU A 8 -2.79 10.37 9.24
N GLN A 9 -3.83 10.45 10.06
CA GLN A 9 -4.44 9.28 10.68
C GLN A 9 -5.04 8.32 9.64
N ILE A 10 -5.72 8.85 8.62
CA ILE A 10 -6.25 8.04 7.50
C ILE A 10 -5.12 7.36 6.75
N VAL A 11 -4.05 8.08 6.40
CA VAL A 11 -2.88 7.49 5.72
C VAL A 11 -2.27 6.37 6.57
N ALA A 12 -2.06 6.61 7.87
CA ALA A 12 -1.52 5.60 8.77
C ALA A 12 -2.38 4.33 8.82
N TRP A 13 -3.71 4.48 8.87
CA TRP A 13 -4.63 3.35 8.82
C TRP A 13 -4.59 2.61 7.48
N LEU A 14 -4.46 3.30 6.35
CA LEU A 14 -4.30 2.66 5.04
C LEU A 14 -3.04 1.79 4.99
N PHE A 15 -1.93 2.26 5.55
CA PHE A 15 -0.70 1.47 5.71
C PHE A 15 -0.93 0.25 6.60
N ILE A 16 -1.58 0.41 7.76
CA ILE A 16 -1.86 -0.70 8.68
C ILE A 16 -2.74 -1.76 8.02
N VAL A 17 -3.87 -1.35 7.43
CA VAL A 17 -4.81 -2.25 6.78
C VAL A 17 -4.14 -2.97 5.61
N GLY A 18 -3.40 -2.24 4.76
CA GLY A 18 -2.65 -2.82 3.66
C GLY A 18 -1.63 -3.87 4.13
N GLY A 19 -0.91 -3.59 5.21
CA GLY A 19 0.06 -4.53 5.78
C GLY A 19 -0.59 -5.76 6.43
N ILE A 20 -1.76 -5.62 7.05
CA ILE A 20 -2.55 -6.77 7.55
C ILE A 20 -2.98 -7.66 6.38
N PHE A 21 -3.50 -7.09 5.29
CA PHE A 21 -3.85 -7.86 4.09
C PHE A 21 -2.62 -8.58 3.50
N ALA A 22 -1.46 -7.93 3.48
CA ALA A 22 -0.21 -8.54 3.06
C ALA A 22 0.19 -9.73 3.96
N ALA A 23 0.03 -9.59 5.28
CA ALA A 23 0.31 -10.66 6.24
C ALA A 23 -0.65 -11.85 6.06
N ILE A 24 -1.94 -11.59 5.90
CA ILE A 24 -2.95 -12.62 5.61
C ILE A 24 -2.58 -13.36 4.32
N ASN A 25 -2.25 -12.64 3.26
CA ASN A 25 -1.89 -13.26 1.98
C ASN A 25 -0.61 -14.11 2.07
N MET A 26 0.37 -13.67 2.86
CA MET A 26 1.58 -14.45 3.16
C MET A 26 1.25 -15.75 3.90
N VAL A 27 0.40 -15.70 4.93
CA VAL A 27 -0.05 -16.88 5.68
C VAL A 27 -0.81 -17.85 4.76
N VAL A 28 -1.75 -17.35 3.96
CA VAL A 28 -2.52 -18.18 3.02
C VAL A 28 -1.60 -18.82 1.96
N SER A 29 -0.62 -18.07 1.44
CA SER A 29 0.37 -18.61 0.51
C SER A 29 1.19 -19.73 1.14
N LEU A 30 1.61 -19.56 2.41
CA LEU A 30 2.36 -20.57 3.15
C LEU A 30 1.53 -21.85 3.37
N LEU A 31 0.25 -21.72 3.72
CA LEU A 31 -0.67 -22.86 3.86
C LEU A 31 -0.91 -23.57 2.53
N ALA A 32 -0.80 -22.87 1.40
CA ALA A 32 -0.84 -23.44 0.05
C ALA A 32 0.51 -24.04 -0.41
N GLY A 33 1.50 -24.16 0.48
CA GLY A 33 2.82 -24.73 0.19
C GLY A 33 3.75 -23.81 -0.59
N ARG A 34 3.46 -22.50 -0.66
CA ARG A 34 4.27 -21.51 -1.40
C ARG A 34 4.90 -20.51 -0.43
N ILE A 35 6.20 -20.32 -0.55
CA ILE A 35 6.90 -19.24 0.17
C ILE A 35 6.69 -17.94 -0.60
N ASN A 36 5.90 -17.03 -0.05
CA ASN A 36 5.66 -15.70 -0.61
C ASN A 36 6.00 -14.64 0.46
N ILE A 37 7.15 -13.98 0.31
CA ILE A 37 7.58 -12.92 1.23
C ILE A 37 7.00 -11.61 0.72
N ASN A 38 6.00 -11.08 1.42
CA ASN A 38 5.37 -9.81 1.07
C ASN A 38 5.91 -8.68 1.94
N LEU A 39 6.74 -7.81 1.37
CA LEU A 39 7.27 -6.62 2.06
C LEU A 39 6.18 -5.65 2.53
N GLY A 40 4.95 -5.80 2.04
CA GLY A 40 3.77 -5.09 2.52
C GLY A 40 3.54 -5.26 4.02
N VAL A 41 3.97 -6.36 4.65
CA VAL A 41 3.83 -6.53 6.12
C VAL A 41 4.56 -5.42 6.90
N LEU A 42 5.65 -4.87 6.35
CA LEU A 42 6.40 -3.77 6.97
C LEU A 42 5.56 -2.49 7.09
N THR A 43 4.55 -2.33 6.24
CA THR A 43 3.66 -1.15 6.26
C THR A 43 2.84 -1.04 7.55
N VAL A 44 2.61 -2.15 8.27
CA VAL A 44 1.96 -2.12 9.60
C VAL A 44 2.79 -1.31 10.59
N PHE A 45 4.10 -1.58 10.65
CA PHE A 45 5.02 -0.88 11.55
C PHE A 45 5.18 0.59 11.14
N ILE A 46 5.19 0.87 9.84
CA ILE A 46 5.21 2.24 9.32
C ILE A 46 3.98 3.01 9.77
N GLY A 47 2.77 2.45 9.59
CA GLY A 47 1.53 3.10 10.00
C GLY A 47 1.44 3.33 11.51
N GLN A 48 1.86 2.35 12.32
CA GLN A 48 1.95 2.54 13.78
C GLN A 48 2.94 3.64 14.17
N GLY A 49 4.07 3.73 13.46
CA GLY A 49 5.06 4.77 13.67
C GLY A 49 4.58 6.17 13.26
N LEU A 50 3.77 6.28 12.19
CA LEU A 50 3.11 7.53 11.79
C LEU A 50 2.11 8.02 12.85
N LEU A 51 1.33 7.12 13.46
CA LEU A 51 0.43 7.46 14.56
C LEU A 51 1.18 7.94 15.82
N ARG A 52 2.44 7.53 15.98
CA ARG A 52 3.32 7.98 17.08
C ARG A 52 4.13 9.22 16.73
N LEU A 53 3.89 9.81 15.56
CA LEU A 53 4.64 10.96 15.05
C LEU A 53 6.16 10.71 15.02
N ASN A 54 6.60 9.51 14.62
CA ASN A 54 8.03 9.20 14.53
C ASN A 54 8.61 9.66 13.17
N PRO A 55 9.66 10.52 13.15
CA PRO A 55 10.30 10.97 11.92
C PRO A 55 10.82 9.83 11.03
N HIS A 56 11.39 8.77 11.63
CA HIS A 56 11.93 7.66 10.86
C HIS A 56 10.83 6.92 10.08
N SER A 57 9.64 6.81 10.67
CA SER A 57 8.50 6.17 10.01
C SER A 57 7.98 7.00 8.84
N LEU A 58 8.11 8.33 8.88
CA LEU A 58 7.83 9.19 7.72
C LEU A 58 8.78 8.88 6.55
N THR A 59 10.08 8.74 6.82
CA THR A 59 11.07 8.38 5.78
C THR A 59 10.72 7.05 5.14
N TRP A 60 10.42 6.03 5.95
CA TRP A 60 10.01 4.71 5.44
C TRP A 60 8.69 4.77 4.66
N ALA A 61 7.68 5.50 5.15
CA ALA A 61 6.43 5.69 4.43
C ALA A 61 6.65 6.36 3.06
N MET A 62 7.54 7.37 3.01
CA MET A 62 7.89 8.06 1.78
C MET A 62 8.56 7.10 0.80
N VAL A 63 9.53 6.30 1.25
CA VAL A 63 10.19 5.27 0.41
C VAL A 63 9.18 4.28 -0.15
N SER A 64 8.26 3.77 0.69
CA SER A 64 7.19 2.87 0.25
C SER A 64 6.26 3.50 -0.78
N ILE A 65 5.90 4.77 -0.61
CA ILE A 65 5.09 5.52 -1.59
C ILE A 65 5.82 5.70 -2.91
N TRP A 66 7.11 6.05 -2.89
CA TRP A 66 7.91 6.16 -4.12
C TRP A 66 7.97 4.85 -4.88
N LEU A 67 8.22 3.73 -4.18
CA LEU A 67 8.16 2.41 -4.79
C LEU A 67 6.78 2.12 -5.37
N GLY A 68 5.71 2.45 -4.64
CA GLY A 68 4.33 2.29 -5.13
C GLY A 68 4.04 3.12 -6.38
N LEU A 69 4.45 4.40 -6.41
CA LEU A 69 4.26 5.29 -7.56
C LEU A 69 5.01 4.81 -8.80
N VAL A 70 6.18 4.18 -8.63
CA VAL A 70 6.95 3.63 -9.75
C VAL A 70 6.37 2.29 -10.21
N LEU A 71 6.09 1.38 -9.28
CA LEU A 71 5.64 0.01 -9.60
C LEU A 71 4.21 -0.04 -10.14
N THR A 72 3.31 0.81 -9.66
CA THR A 72 1.87 0.76 -10.03
C THR A 72 1.63 1.05 -11.53
N PRO A 73 2.29 2.02 -12.17
CA PRO A 73 2.24 2.19 -13.62
C PRO A 73 2.75 0.97 -14.39
N PHE A 74 3.84 0.34 -13.93
CA PHE A 74 4.33 -0.89 -14.56
C PHE A 74 3.29 -2.01 -14.48
N THR A 75 2.66 -2.21 -13.32
CA THR A 75 1.59 -3.21 -13.20
C THR A 75 0.38 -2.86 -14.06
N ALA A 76 -0.01 -1.58 -14.14
CA ALA A 76 -1.11 -1.14 -15.00
C ALA A 76 -0.85 -1.49 -16.47
N VAL A 77 0.36 -1.23 -16.97
CA VAL A 77 0.77 -1.57 -18.33
C VAL A 77 0.80 -3.09 -18.54
N MET A 78 1.32 -3.87 -17.58
CA MET A 78 1.30 -5.34 -17.71
C MET A 78 -0.11 -5.89 -17.82
N PHE A 79 -1.08 -5.35 -17.08
CA PHE A 79 -2.49 -5.75 -17.17
C PHE A 79 -3.15 -5.47 -18.53
N LEU A 80 -2.61 -4.55 -19.33
CA LEU A 80 -3.09 -4.33 -20.70
C LEU A 80 -2.70 -5.45 -21.66
N PHE A 81 -1.55 -6.09 -21.43
CA PHE A 81 -1.03 -7.16 -22.29
C PHE A 81 -1.40 -8.56 -21.79
N ASN A 82 -1.53 -8.73 -20.47
CA ASN A 82 -1.87 -10.00 -19.86
C ASN A 82 -2.86 -9.76 -18.72
N PRO A 83 -4.18 -9.90 -18.96
CA PRO A 83 -5.22 -9.65 -17.95
C PRO A 83 -5.06 -10.52 -16.70
N GLY A 84 -4.32 -11.63 -16.78
CA GLY A 84 -4.02 -12.53 -15.66
C GLY A 84 -5.26 -13.22 -15.07
N ASP A 85 -5.03 -14.32 -14.37
CA ASP A 85 -6.07 -14.91 -13.52
C ASP A 85 -6.14 -14.13 -12.20
N VAL A 86 -7.35 -13.78 -11.76
CA VAL A 86 -7.53 -13.15 -10.46
C VAL A 86 -7.43 -14.22 -9.39
N LYS A 87 -6.43 -14.10 -8.53
CA LYS A 87 -6.31 -14.91 -7.33
C LYS A 87 -6.61 -14.05 -6.13
N ILE A 88 -7.75 -14.30 -5.48
CA ILE A 88 -8.11 -13.65 -4.23
C ILE A 88 -7.75 -14.63 -3.12
N PHE A 89 -6.80 -14.26 -2.26
CA PHE A 89 -6.27 -15.14 -1.20
C PHE A 89 -5.79 -16.50 -1.74
N GLY A 90 -5.06 -16.50 -2.86
CA GLY A 90 -4.51 -17.73 -3.45
C GLY A 90 -5.55 -18.66 -4.11
N LEU A 91 -6.84 -18.38 -3.96
CA LEU A 91 -7.93 -19.09 -4.64
C LEU A 91 -8.18 -18.44 -6.00
N ASN A 92 -8.25 -19.26 -7.05
CA ASN A 92 -8.63 -18.79 -8.38
C ASN A 92 -10.09 -18.31 -8.31
N ALA A 93 -10.31 -17.00 -8.42
CA ALA A 93 -11.64 -16.39 -8.40
C ALA A 93 -12.30 -16.37 -9.79
N GLY A 94 -11.66 -16.99 -10.79
CA GLY A 94 -12.07 -16.98 -12.19
C GLY A 94 -11.30 -15.95 -13.03
N GLN A 95 -11.73 -15.76 -14.27
CA GLN A 95 -11.16 -14.76 -15.17
C GLN A 95 -11.65 -13.36 -14.76
N ALA A 96 -10.71 -12.42 -14.58
CA ALA A 96 -11.06 -11.02 -14.38
C ALA A 96 -11.81 -10.51 -15.62
N PRO A 97 -12.77 -9.58 -15.44
CA PRO A 97 -13.18 -8.71 -16.53
C PRO A 97 -11.95 -8.04 -17.17
N PRO A 98 -11.83 -8.05 -18.50
CA PRO A 98 -10.72 -7.39 -19.18
C PRO A 98 -10.68 -5.91 -18.80
N GLY A 99 -9.50 -5.42 -18.40
CA GLY A 99 -9.31 -4.04 -17.94
C GLY A 99 -9.57 -3.80 -16.44
N LEU A 100 -10.12 -4.76 -15.67
CA LEU A 100 -10.29 -4.57 -14.22
C LEU A 100 -8.95 -4.29 -13.52
N GLY A 101 -7.90 -5.05 -13.87
CA GLY A 101 -6.56 -4.83 -13.32
C GLY A 101 -5.99 -3.45 -13.65
N PHE A 102 -6.27 -2.92 -14.85
CA PHE A 102 -5.89 -1.56 -15.24
C PHE A 102 -6.63 -0.51 -14.41
N VAL A 103 -7.97 -0.62 -14.30
CA VAL A 103 -8.79 0.30 -13.50
C VAL A 103 -8.36 0.32 -12.04
N LEU A 104 -8.13 -0.86 -11.44
CA LEU A 104 -7.63 -0.98 -10.07
C LEU A 104 -6.25 -0.37 -9.91
N SER A 105 -5.35 -0.54 -10.89
CA SER A 105 -4.03 0.07 -10.85
C SER A 105 -4.09 1.60 -10.94
N VAL A 106 -4.98 2.16 -11.77
CA VAL A 106 -5.19 3.62 -11.85
C VAL A 106 -5.75 4.16 -10.53
N ALA A 107 -6.75 3.47 -9.95
CA ALA A 107 -7.30 3.84 -8.65
C ALA A 107 -6.25 3.77 -7.53
N ALA A 108 -5.43 2.71 -7.51
CA ALA A 108 -4.32 2.56 -6.58
C ALA A 108 -3.28 3.68 -6.77
N PHE A 109 -2.94 4.04 -8.01
CA PHE A 109 -2.02 5.13 -8.29
C PHE A 109 -2.55 6.47 -7.76
N ALA A 110 -3.82 6.78 -8.01
CA ALA A 110 -4.46 8.00 -7.48
C ALA A 110 -4.44 8.03 -5.95
N LEU A 111 -4.71 6.88 -5.30
CA LEU A 111 -4.66 6.75 -3.85
C LEU A 111 -3.24 6.95 -3.31
N ILE A 112 -2.22 6.33 -3.92
CA ILE A 112 -0.81 6.48 -3.51
C ILE A 112 -0.36 7.93 -3.72
N PHE A 113 -0.75 8.55 -4.82
CA PHE A 113 -0.44 9.96 -5.09
C PHE A 113 -1.11 10.89 -4.08
N TRP A 114 -2.34 10.60 -3.67
CA TRP A 114 -3.00 11.33 -2.58
C TRP A 114 -2.26 11.16 -1.25
N GLN A 115 -1.84 9.94 -0.89
CA GLN A 115 -1.02 9.71 0.32
C GLN A 115 0.29 10.49 0.26
N TYR A 116 0.96 10.53 -0.89
CA TYR A 116 2.17 11.32 -1.11
C TYR A 116 1.94 12.80 -0.83
N ARG A 117 0.85 13.37 -1.37
CA ARG A 117 0.46 14.77 -1.15
C ARG A 117 0.19 15.08 0.32
N VAL A 118 -0.43 14.15 1.05
CA VAL A 118 -0.67 14.30 2.50
C VAL A 118 0.67 14.31 3.25
N LEU A 119 1.53 13.31 3.05
CA LEU A 119 2.81 13.21 3.77
C LEU A 119 3.81 14.33 3.41
N THR A 120 3.70 14.92 2.23
CA THR A 120 4.53 16.07 1.81
C THR A 120 3.98 17.42 2.24
N SER A 121 2.76 17.48 2.80
CA SER A 121 2.19 18.74 3.28
C SER A 121 3.07 19.39 4.36
N HIS A 122 3.22 20.71 4.28
CA HIS A 122 4.06 21.48 5.21
C HIS A 122 3.68 21.26 6.68
N GLN A 123 2.38 21.12 6.96
CA GLN A 123 1.86 20.89 8.31
C GLN A 123 2.36 19.57 8.90
N ILE A 124 2.39 18.49 8.12
CA ILE A 124 2.84 17.18 8.60
C ILE A 124 4.36 17.17 8.76
N ARG A 125 5.11 17.79 7.84
CA ARG A 125 6.57 17.91 7.98
C ARG A 125 6.99 18.71 9.21
N GLN A 126 6.26 19.78 9.57
CA GLN A 126 6.54 20.57 10.77
C GLN A 126 6.22 19.85 12.09
N LEU A 127 5.39 18.80 12.05
CA LEU A 127 5.08 18.00 13.24
C LEU A 127 6.12 16.91 13.52
N LEU A 128 6.96 16.58 12.52
CA LEU A 128 7.86 15.43 12.52
C LEU A 128 9.34 15.82 12.44
N VAL A 129 9.67 17.11 12.26
CA VAL A 129 11.02 17.69 12.34
C VAL A 129 11.15 18.40 13.68
#